data_AF-A0AAD7G3A7-F1
#
_entry.id   AF-A0AAD7G3A7-F1
#
_cell.length_a   1.000
_cell.length_b   1.000
_cell.length_c   1.000
_cell.angle_alpha   90.00
_cell.angle_beta   90.00
_cell.angle_gamma   90.00
#
_symmetry.space_group_name_H-M   'P 1'
#
loop_
_entity.id
_entity.type
_entity.pdbx_description
1 polymer ?
#
loop_
_entity_poly.entity_id
_entity_poly.type
_entity_poly.pdbx_seq_one_letter_code
_entity_poly.pdbx_strand_id
1 'polypeptide(L)'
;MALFDRSQWVSCGKQWKEIPKSIREACQNDFIIPDAVAATVLPAPSISINAVLDFSLPRPTSVVKDTSDKALFFSQHAADAVDASMILRLRHLDLPAVTVIRQLFQAKNQAWLDGFTSIRYAHLSGDTVTYFPLWVISFWNDVVDIRSQVRKPWTDARDWVKKQMEHKKKPDVRKHATDVSKLLGILPWNERKRGLSDTEPIHTLWRYLGQGWLSSTDENDMLEVLRDKI
;
A
#
# COMPACT_ATOMS: atom_id res chain seq x y z
N MET A 1 -30.54 16.62 -10.47
CA MET A 1 -29.86 15.55 -9.70
C MET A 1 -30.46 15.57 -8.30
N ALA A 2 -31.04 14.46 -7.83
CA ALA A 2 -31.56 14.39 -6.47
C ALA A 2 -30.39 14.52 -5.47
N LEU A 3 -30.52 15.42 -4.51
CA LEU A 3 -29.54 15.64 -3.46
C LEU A 3 -29.40 14.34 -2.64
N PHE A 4 -28.17 13.84 -2.45
CA PHE A 4 -27.93 12.68 -1.60
C PHE A 4 -28.26 13.03 -0.14
N ASP A 5 -29.29 12.38 0.41
CA ASP A 5 -29.63 12.48 1.83
C ASP A 5 -28.99 11.32 2.60
N ARG A 6 -27.86 11.60 3.27
CA ARG A 6 -27.09 10.61 4.05
C ARG A 6 -27.94 9.95 5.14
N SER A 7 -28.91 10.68 5.70
CA SER A 7 -29.73 10.21 6.84
C SER A 7 -30.68 9.06 6.46
N GLN A 8 -31.05 8.93 5.19
CA GLN A 8 -31.94 7.86 4.71
C GLN A 8 -31.22 6.53 4.46
N TRP A 9 -29.89 6.53 4.55
CA TRP A 9 -29.07 5.38 4.16
C TRP A 9 -28.15 4.91 5.28
N VAL A 10 -27.55 5.85 6.00
CA VAL A 10 -26.62 5.58 7.09
C VAL A 10 -27.39 5.30 8.38
N SER A 11 -26.96 4.30 9.15
CA SER A 11 -27.57 3.80 10.39
C SER A 11 -29.00 3.27 10.26
N CYS A 12 -29.42 2.89 9.05
CA CYS A 12 -30.77 2.39 8.76
C CYS A 12 -30.87 0.84 8.72
N GLY A 13 -29.85 0.11 9.18
CA GLY A 13 -29.81 -1.36 9.14
C GLY A 13 -29.72 -1.97 7.73
N LYS A 14 -29.32 -1.18 6.74
CA LYS A 14 -29.22 -1.61 5.34
C LYS A 14 -27.99 -2.47 5.09
N GLN A 15 -28.10 -3.39 4.14
CA GLN A 15 -27.00 -4.26 3.72
C GLN A 15 -26.31 -3.70 2.47
N TRP A 16 -24.97 -3.72 2.44
CA TRP A 16 -24.18 -3.14 1.34
C TRP A 16 -24.51 -3.72 -0.06
N LYS A 17 -24.98 -4.97 -0.13
CA LYS A 17 -25.27 -5.65 -1.40
C LYS A 17 -26.33 -4.94 -2.26
N GLU A 18 -27.27 -4.22 -1.63
CA GLU A 18 -28.48 -3.67 -2.27
C GLU A 18 -28.42 -2.15 -2.48
N ILE A 19 -27.23 -1.56 -2.36
CA ILE A 19 -27.04 -0.11 -2.33
C ILE A 19 -26.97 0.51 -3.73
N PRO A 20 -27.72 1.60 -4.01
CA PRO A 20 -27.65 2.33 -5.29
C PRO A 20 -26.27 2.91 -5.58
N LYS A 21 -25.98 3.11 -6.88
CA LYS A 21 -24.66 3.59 -7.35
C LYS A 21 -24.20 4.90 -6.69
N SER A 22 -25.08 5.89 -6.56
CA SER A 22 -24.75 7.19 -5.96
C SER A 22 -24.28 7.08 -4.50
N ILE A 23 -24.86 6.16 -3.74
CA ILE A 23 -24.48 5.89 -2.35
C ILE A 23 -23.13 5.18 -2.30
N ARG A 24 -22.86 4.28 -3.26
CA ARG A 24 -21.56 3.63 -3.39
C ARG A 24 -20.45 4.65 -3.68
N GLU A 25 -20.70 5.58 -4.59
CA GLU A 25 -19.78 6.68 -4.92
C GLU A 25 -19.53 7.56 -3.69
N ALA A 26 -20.58 7.95 -2.95
CA ALA A 26 -20.43 8.72 -1.70
C ALA A 26 -19.60 7.98 -0.64
N CYS A 27 -19.84 6.69 -0.44
CA CYS A 27 -19.06 5.87 0.47
C CYS A 27 -17.60 5.75 0.02
N GLN A 28 -17.35 5.52 -1.28
CA GLN A 28 -15.99 5.44 -1.81
C GLN A 28 -15.20 6.72 -1.55
N ASN A 29 -15.83 7.89 -1.69
CA ASN A 29 -15.18 9.18 -1.44
C ASN A 29 -14.67 9.33 -0.01
N ASP A 30 -15.38 8.80 1.00
CA ASP A 30 -14.95 8.84 2.40
C ASP A 30 -13.70 7.95 2.66
N PHE A 31 -13.38 7.03 1.74
CA PHE A 31 -12.23 6.13 1.80
C PHE A 31 -11.07 6.51 0.86
N ILE A 32 -11.21 7.55 0.03
CA ILE A 32 -10.13 8.04 -0.84
C ILE A 32 -9.14 8.86 0.00
N ILE A 33 -7.86 8.52 -0.08
CA ILE A 33 -6.80 9.29 0.56
C ILE A 33 -6.67 10.62 -0.21
N PRO A 34 -6.78 11.79 0.44
CA PRO A 34 -6.61 13.06 -0.25
C PRO A 34 -5.21 13.17 -0.90
N ASP A 35 -5.12 13.66 -2.14
CA ASP A 35 -3.86 13.68 -2.91
C ASP A 35 -2.69 14.37 -2.17
N ALA A 36 -2.98 15.49 -1.49
CA ALA A 36 -1.98 16.21 -0.69
C ALA A 36 -1.43 15.36 0.49
N VAL A 37 -2.29 14.56 1.10
CA VAL A 37 -1.90 13.62 2.16
C VAL A 37 -1.12 12.46 1.54
N ALA A 38 -1.62 11.87 0.46
CA ALA A 38 -0.99 10.74 -0.23
C ALA A 38 0.45 11.06 -0.67
N ALA A 39 0.66 12.24 -1.25
CA ALA A 39 1.99 12.74 -1.65
C ALA A 39 2.99 12.86 -0.48
N THR A 40 2.48 12.92 0.75
CA THR A 40 3.28 13.08 1.97
C THR A 40 3.50 11.74 2.69
N VAL A 41 2.50 10.85 2.71
CA VAL A 41 2.54 9.62 3.53
C VAL A 41 2.86 8.37 2.73
N LEU A 42 2.74 8.40 1.40
CA LEU A 42 3.06 7.28 0.51
C LEU A 42 4.23 7.65 -0.43
N PRO A 43 5.04 6.67 -0.84
CA PRO A 43 6.06 6.90 -1.87
C PRO A 43 5.39 7.21 -3.21
N ALA A 44 5.79 8.31 -3.87
CA ALA A 44 5.26 8.64 -5.18
C ALA A 44 5.64 7.55 -6.22
N PRO A 45 4.76 7.20 -7.18
CA PRO A 45 5.01 6.14 -8.18
C PRO A 45 6.31 6.29 -8.98
N SER A 46 6.76 7.52 -9.18
CA SER A 46 7.91 7.90 -9.99
C SER A 46 9.25 7.88 -9.25
N ILE A 47 9.28 7.73 -7.92
CA ILE A 47 10.55 7.63 -7.20
C ILE A 47 11.25 6.30 -7.49
N SER A 48 12.56 6.27 -7.38
CA SER A 48 13.31 5.06 -7.70
C SER A 48 13.05 3.92 -6.72
N ILE A 49 13.34 2.68 -7.15
CA ILE A 49 13.27 1.50 -6.28
C ILE A 49 14.09 1.71 -5.00
N ASN A 50 15.32 2.22 -5.11
CA ASN A 50 16.13 2.52 -3.92
C ASN A 50 15.45 3.56 -3.01
N ALA A 51 14.89 4.63 -3.58
CA ALA A 51 14.17 5.64 -2.81
C ALA A 51 12.94 5.05 -2.09
N VAL A 52 12.21 4.12 -2.71
CA VAL A 52 11.09 3.40 -2.03
C VAL A 52 11.57 2.56 -0.87
N LEU A 53 12.69 1.85 -1.03
CA LEU A 53 13.23 1.01 0.04
C LEU A 53 13.66 1.85 1.24
N ASP A 54 14.15 3.06 1.00
CA ASP A 54 14.65 3.97 2.03
C ASP A 54 13.55 4.92 2.57
N PHE A 55 12.41 5.02 1.90
CA PHE A 55 11.27 5.82 2.36
C PHE A 55 10.80 5.34 3.75
N SER A 56 10.34 6.24 4.62
CA SER A 56 9.82 5.82 5.93
C SER A 56 8.35 5.40 5.81
N LEU A 57 8.06 4.11 6.08
CA LEU A 57 6.70 3.59 6.19
C LEU A 57 6.44 3.07 7.60
N PRO A 58 5.22 3.29 8.14
CA PRO A 58 4.76 2.67 9.37
C PRO A 58 5.00 1.16 9.41
N ARG A 59 5.25 0.64 10.62
CA ARG A 59 5.47 -0.78 10.86
C ARG A 59 4.21 -1.40 11.45
N PRO A 60 3.78 -2.59 11.02
CA PRO A 60 2.78 -3.35 11.74
C PRO A 60 3.25 -3.63 13.17
N THR A 61 2.38 -3.45 14.15
CA THR A 61 2.64 -3.80 15.53
C THR A 61 2.89 -5.31 15.67
N SER A 62 3.97 -5.68 16.36
CA SER A 62 4.26 -7.09 16.71
C SER A 62 3.46 -7.59 17.92
N VAL A 63 2.92 -6.66 18.71
CA VAL A 63 2.14 -6.95 19.91
C VAL A 63 0.70 -7.27 19.52
N VAL A 64 0.34 -8.55 19.58
CA VAL A 64 -1.06 -8.99 19.51
C VAL A 64 -1.70 -8.70 20.86
N LYS A 65 -2.13 -7.45 21.07
CA LYS A 65 -3.19 -7.21 22.06
C LYS A 65 -4.46 -7.84 21.50
N ASP A 66 -5.32 -8.34 22.37
CA ASP A 66 -6.60 -8.98 22.02
C ASP A 66 -7.57 -7.93 21.42
N THR A 67 -7.23 -7.49 20.21
CA THR A 67 -7.86 -6.45 19.40
C THR A 67 -8.50 -7.08 18.16
N SER A 68 -8.85 -8.36 18.29
CA SER A 68 -9.56 -9.15 17.30
C SER A 68 -10.93 -8.55 16.98
N ASP A 69 -11.47 -7.73 17.89
CA ASP A 69 -12.73 -7.03 17.69
C ASP A 69 -12.54 -5.77 16.83
N LYS A 70 -12.98 -5.88 15.58
CA LYS A 70 -13.01 -4.79 14.58
C LYS A 70 -13.87 -3.61 15.04
N ALA A 71 -14.91 -3.86 15.84
CA ALA A 71 -15.78 -2.80 16.37
C ALA A 71 -15.01 -1.84 17.25
N LEU A 72 -13.89 -2.27 17.83
CA LEU A 72 -13.02 -1.39 18.59
C LEU A 72 -12.29 -0.38 17.70
N PHE A 73 -12.18 -0.54 16.39
CA PHE A 73 -11.50 0.43 15.55
C PHE A 73 -12.46 1.50 15.04
N PHE A 74 -13.66 1.13 14.65
CA PHE A 74 -14.64 2.08 14.13
C PHE A 74 -15.24 2.95 15.23
N SER A 75 -15.58 4.19 14.89
CA SER A 75 -16.26 5.11 15.80
C SER A 75 -17.32 5.94 15.07
N GLN A 76 -18.41 6.22 15.78
CA GLN A 76 -19.48 7.11 15.33
C GLN A 76 -19.18 8.59 15.67
N HIS A 77 -18.06 8.86 16.35
CA HIS A 77 -17.60 10.23 16.57
C HIS A 77 -17.08 10.84 15.26
N ALA A 78 -17.26 12.15 15.11
CA ALA A 78 -16.68 12.89 14.00
C ALA A 78 -15.15 12.76 14.02
N ALA A 79 -14.54 12.71 12.84
CA ALA A 79 -13.08 12.73 12.73
C ALA A 79 -12.53 14.09 13.21
N ASP A 80 -11.38 14.04 13.87
CA ASP A 80 -10.60 15.22 14.23
C ASP A 80 -10.11 15.92 12.95
N ALA A 81 -9.83 17.22 13.06
CA ALA A 81 -9.33 18.00 11.93
C ALA A 81 -7.98 17.46 11.44
N VAL A 82 -7.87 17.23 10.13
CA VAL A 82 -6.63 16.76 9.50
C VAL A 82 -5.70 17.94 9.27
N ASP A 83 -4.68 18.07 10.12
CA ASP A 83 -3.62 19.06 10.00
C ASP A 83 -2.26 18.41 9.66
N ALA A 84 -1.23 19.22 9.45
CA ALA A 84 0.12 18.75 9.16
C ALA A 84 0.70 17.86 10.28
N SER A 85 0.31 18.11 11.54
CA SER A 85 0.76 17.33 12.70
C SER A 85 0.17 15.91 12.67
N MET A 86 -1.13 15.78 12.36
CA MET A 86 -1.81 14.50 12.19
C MET A 86 -1.18 13.70 11.04
N ILE A 87 -0.92 14.35 9.89
CA ILE A 87 -0.26 13.72 8.74
C ILE A 87 1.13 13.20 9.13
N LEU A 88 1.92 14.00 9.84
CA LEU A 88 3.24 13.58 10.32
C LEU A 88 3.12 12.38 11.29
N ARG A 89 2.16 12.43 12.23
CA ARG A 89 1.91 11.30 13.16
C ARG A 89 1.59 10.01 12.40
N LEU A 90 0.75 10.04 11.37
CA LEU A 90 0.38 8.85 10.59
C LEU A 90 1.59 8.13 9.98
N ARG A 91 2.69 8.84 9.67
CA ARG A 91 3.93 8.24 9.16
C ARG A 91 4.71 7.44 10.20
N HIS A 92 4.46 7.69 11.48
CA HIS A 92 5.21 7.14 12.59
C HIS A 92 4.39 6.24 13.51
N LEU A 93 3.07 6.30 13.46
CA LEU A 93 2.19 5.42 14.24
C LEU A 93 2.29 3.98 13.72
N ASP A 94 2.51 3.03 14.62
CA ASP A 94 2.48 1.62 14.26
C ASP A 94 1.09 1.22 13.74
N LEU A 95 1.08 0.42 12.68
CA LEU A 95 -0.14 -0.09 12.08
C LEU A 95 -0.72 -1.21 12.92
N PRO A 96 -2.05 -1.44 12.86
CA PRO A 96 -2.64 -2.66 13.38
C PRO A 96 -2.02 -3.91 12.71
N ALA A 97 -2.29 -5.09 13.27
CA ALA A 97 -1.89 -6.34 12.62
C ALA A 97 -2.45 -6.43 11.18
N VAL A 98 -1.69 -7.03 10.27
CA VAL A 98 -2.08 -7.14 8.85
C VAL A 98 -3.46 -7.79 8.68
N THR A 99 -3.74 -8.83 9.48
CA THR A 99 -5.05 -9.51 9.50
C THR A 99 -6.18 -8.56 9.86
N VAL A 100 -5.99 -7.73 10.88
CA VAL A 100 -6.95 -6.70 11.31
C VAL A 100 -7.16 -5.65 10.21
N ILE A 101 -6.08 -5.15 9.59
CA ILE A 101 -6.18 -4.16 8.49
C ILE A 101 -7.02 -4.72 7.34
N ARG A 102 -6.76 -5.96 6.90
CA ARG A 102 -7.54 -6.59 5.81
C ARG A 102 -9.00 -6.78 6.19
N GLN A 103 -9.24 -7.19 7.43
CA GLN A 103 -10.58 -7.35 7.97
C GLN A 103 -11.36 -6.02 8.03
N LEU A 104 -10.71 -4.93 8.43
CA LEU A 104 -11.28 -3.58 8.43
C LEU A 104 -11.56 -3.11 7.01
N PHE A 105 -10.61 -3.32 6.08
CA PHE A 105 -10.77 -2.94 4.68
C PHE A 105 -11.94 -3.68 4.01
N GLN A 106 -12.15 -4.95 4.34
CA GLN A 106 -13.31 -5.74 3.87
C GLN A 106 -14.64 -5.26 4.49
N ALA A 107 -14.63 -4.84 5.76
CA ALA A 107 -15.83 -4.41 6.48
C ALA A 107 -16.19 -2.93 6.24
N LYS A 108 -15.28 -2.14 5.66
CA LYS A 108 -15.36 -0.66 5.63
C LYS A 108 -16.66 -0.11 5.06
N ASN A 109 -17.17 -0.72 3.99
CA ASN A 109 -18.38 -0.23 3.33
C ASN A 109 -19.63 -0.49 4.17
N GLN A 110 -19.70 -1.65 4.86
CA GLN A 110 -20.80 -1.95 5.77
C GLN A 110 -20.70 -1.07 7.02
N ALA A 111 -19.51 -0.89 7.58
CA ALA A 111 -19.31 0.03 8.70
C ALA A 111 -19.74 1.48 8.37
N TRP A 112 -19.43 1.96 7.16
CA TRP A 112 -19.91 3.26 6.71
C TRP A 112 -21.45 3.34 6.68
N LEU A 113 -22.12 2.28 6.22
CA LEU A 113 -23.59 2.19 6.27
C LEU A 113 -24.13 2.10 7.69
N ASP A 114 -23.40 1.47 8.61
CA ASP A 114 -23.83 1.30 9.99
C ASP A 114 -23.74 2.59 10.81
N GLY A 115 -23.14 3.65 10.26
CA GLY A 115 -23.04 4.96 10.93
C GLY A 115 -21.66 5.35 11.39
N PHE A 116 -20.64 4.52 11.13
CA PHE A 116 -19.29 4.85 11.53
C PHE A 116 -18.73 5.95 10.62
N THR A 117 -18.17 7.00 11.24
CA THR A 117 -17.67 8.21 10.57
C THR A 117 -16.17 8.41 10.76
N SER A 118 -15.55 7.68 11.67
CA SER A 118 -14.12 7.75 11.95
C SER A 118 -13.54 6.40 12.37
N ILE A 119 -12.22 6.35 12.48
CA ILE A 119 -11.45 5.20 12.95
C ILE A 119 -10.46 5.63 14.04
N ARG A 120 -10.19 4.75 15.01
CA ARG A 120 -9.17 4.94 16.04
C ARG A 120 -8.09 3.86 15.97
N TYR A 121 -6.89 4.21 16.43
CA TYR A 121 -5.79 3.26 16.63
C TYR A 121 -6.00 2.46 17.93
N ALA A 122 -7.00 1.56 17.94
CA ALA A 122 -7.43 0.84 19.14
C ALA A 122 -6.35 -0.05 19.79
N HIS A 123 -5.31 -0.43 19.04
CA HIS A 123 -4.19 -1.23 19.53
C HIS A 123 -3.13 -0.43 20.28
N LEU A 124 -3.11 0.90 20.12
CA LEU A 124 -2.16 1.76 20.82
C LEU A 124 -2.66 2.04 22.24
N SER A 125 -1.76 1.88 23.23
CA SER A 125 -2.05 2.33 24.59
C SER A 125 -1.88 3.85 24.63
N GLY A 126 -2.96 4.61 24.69
CA GLY A 126 -2.90 6.05 24.84
C GLY A 126 -4.04 6.55 25.71
N ASP A 127 -3.73 7.55 26.55
CA ASP A 127 -4.72 8.22 27.41
C ASP A 127 -5.64 9.14 26.59
N THR A 128 -5.23 9.50 25.37
CA THR A 128 -6.01 10.35 24.46
C THR A 128 -6.47 9.55 23.24
N VAL A 129 -7.79 9.56 23.01
CA VAL A 129 -8.40 8.96 21.82
C VAL A 129 -8.40 10.01 20.71
N THR A 130 -7.73 9.72 19.60
CA THR A 130 -7.79 10.52 18.36
C THR A 130 -8.71 9.80 17.37
N TYR A 131 -9.64 10.54 16.78
CA TYR A 131 -10.58 10.05 15.76
C TYR A 131 -10.05 10.42 14.38
N PHE A 132 -9.57 9.43 13.64
CA PHE A 132 -9.05 9.64 12.29
C PHE A 132 -10.14 9.48 11.24
N PRO A 133 -10.02 10.15 10.08
CA PRO A 133 -10.92 9.92 8.96
C PRO A 133 -10.89 8.47 8.45
N LEU A 134 -12.00 8.04 7.83
CA LEU A 134 -12.16 6.68 7.31
C LEU A 134 -11.14 6.29 6.23
N TRP A 135 -10.62 7.25 5.44
CA TRP A 135 -9.58 6.99 4.44
C TRP A 135 -8.27 6.46 5.04
N VAL A 136 -8.05 6.58 6.36
CA VAL A 136 -6.91 5.97 7.05
C VAL A 136 -6.89 4.45 6.91
N ILE A 137 -8.06 3.79 6.73
CA ILE A 137 -8.12 2.36 6.42
C ILE A 137 -7.47 2.05 5.07
N SER A 138 -7.72 2.88 4.06
CA SER A 138 -7.09 2.73 2.74
C SER A 138 -5.58 2.97 2.84
N PHE A 139 -5.16 3.99 3.58
CA PHE A 139 -3.74 4.23 3.85
C PHE A 139 -3.06 3.01 4.49
N TRP A 140 -3.64 2.42 5.54
CA TRP A 140 -3.08 1.21 6.16
C TRP A 140 -2.97 0.06 5.17
N ASN A 141 -4.00 -0.14 4.35
CA ASN A 141 -4.01 -1.18 3.33
C ASN A 141 -2.88 -0.98 2.31
N ASP A 142 -2.73 0.23 1.78
CA ASP A 142 -1.71 0.58 0.80
C ASP A 142 -0.29 0.41 1.37
N VAL A 143 -0.08 0.80 2.63
CA VAL A 143 1.22 0.59 3.29
C VAL A 143 1.53 -0.91 3.44
N VAL A 144 0.55 -1.73 3.82
CA VAL A 144 0.72 -3.20 3.89
C VAL A 144 1.07 -3.77 2.52
N ASP A 145 0.39 -3.34 1.46
CA ASP A 145 0.64 -3.78 0.10
C ASP A 145 2.04 -3.38 -0.37
N ILE A 146 2.45 -2.12 -0.18
CA ILE A 146 3.80 -1.66 -0.53
C ILE A 146 4.86 -2.43 0.26
N ARG A 147 4.66 -2.67 1.56
CA ARG A 147 5.63 -3.41 2.36
C ARG A 147 5.80 -4.86 1.88
N SER A 148 4.69 -5.54 1.58
CA SER A 148 4.69 -6.97 1.28
C SER A 148 5.02 -7.27 -0.18
N GLN A 149 4.47 -6.50 -1.12
CA GLN A 149 4.58 -6.74 -2.56
C GLN A 149 5.79 -6.04 -3.19
N VAL A 150 6.27 -4.94 -2.58
CA VAL A 150 7.37 -4.14 -3.13
C VAL A 150 8.60 -4.24 -2.25
N ARG A 151 8.53 -3.76 -0.99
CA ARG A 151 9.75 -3.60 -0.18
C ARG A 151 10.44 -4.91 0.13
N LYS A 152 9.69 -5.91 0.58
CA LYS A 152 10.29 -7.18 0.97
C LYS A 152 11.02 -7.84 -0.22
N PRO A 153 10.38 -8.08 -1.37
CA PRO A 153 11.09 -8.68 -2.50
C PRO A 153 12.26 -7.85 -3.03
N TRP A 154 12.11 -6.52 -3.09
CA TRP A 154 13.20 -5.65 -3.53
C TRP A 154 14.34 -5.51 -2.53
N THR A 155 14.08 -5.69 -1.23
CA THR A 155 15.15 -5.78 -0.23
C THR A 155 15.98 -7.03 -0.47
N ASP A 156 15.32 -8.18 -0.65
CA ASP A 156 15.98 -9.46 -0.93
C ASP A 156 16.78 -9.38 -2.25
N ALA A 157 16.20 -8.78 -3.30
CA ALA A 157 16.86 -8.55 -4.58
C ALA A 157 18.07 -7.60 -4.45
N ARG A 158 17.94 -6.48 -3.72
CA ARG A 158 19.03 -5.53 -3.49
C ARG A 158 20.19 -6.18 -2.75
N ASP A 159 19.90 -7.02 -1.75
CA ASP A 159 20.93 -7.74 -1.01
C ASP A 159 21.58 -8.83 -1.85
N TRP A 160 20.83 -9.50 -2.74
CA TRP A 160 21.39 -10.42 -3.73
C TRP A 160 22.33 -9.71 -4.70
N VAL A 161 21.94 -8.55 -5.25
CA VAL A 161 22.77 -7.75 -6.16
C VAL A 161 24.07 -7.33 -5.47
N LYS A 162 24.00 -6.85 -4.22
CA LYS A 162 25.20 -6.50 -3.43
C LYS A 162 26.19 -7.67 -3.33
N LYS A 163 25.68 -8.88 -3.02
CA LYS A 163 26.52 -10.10 -3.00
C LYS A 163 27.18 -10.37 -4.36
N GLN A 164 26.44 -10.19 -5.48
CA GLN A 164 27.02 -10.38 -6.81
C GLN A 164 28.10 -9.36 -7.16
N MET A 165 28.03 -8.13 -6.62
CA MET A 165 29.09 -7.12 -6.81
C MET A 165 30.42 -7.52 -6.13
N GLU A 166 30.37 -8.35 -5.10
CA GLU A 166 31.54 -8.81 -4.35
C GLU A 166 32.23 -10.04 -4.98
N HIS A 167 31.65 -10.63 -6.04
CA HIS A 167 32.19 -11.80 -6.72
C HIS A 167 33.49 -11.50 -7.50
N LYS A 168 34.65 -11.70 -6.86
CA LYS A 168 35.98 -11.46 -7.46
C LYS A 168 36.31 -12.36 -8.67
N LYS A 169 35.77 -13.58 -8.72
CA LYS A 169 36.10 -14.60 -9.73
C LYS A 169 35.26 -14.51 -11.03
N LYS A 170 34.23 -13.66 -11.07
CA LYS A 170 33.32 -13.53 -12.21
C LYS A 170 33.17 -12.05 -12.60
N PRO A 171 34.12 -11.48 -13.35
CA PRO A 171 34.14 -10.04 -13.65
C PRO A 171 32.88 -9.58 -14.38
N ASP A 172 32.33 -10.41 -15.27
CA ASP A 172 31.09 -10.08 -16.00
C ASP A 172 29.89 -10.01 -15.06
N VAL A 173 29.75 -10.96 -14.13
CA VAL A 173 28.66 -10.94 -13.14
C VAL A 173 28.73 -9.67 -12.30
N ARG A 174 29.93 -9.30 -11.84
CA ARG A 174 30.15 -8.06 -11.08
C ARG A 174 29.78 -6.81 -11.90
N LYS A 175 30.13 -6.79 -13.20
CA LYS A 175 29.79 -5.69 -14.10
C LYS A 175 28.27 -5.53 -14.21
N HIS A 176 27.55 -6.61 -14.54
CA HIS A 176 26.09 -6.59 -14.62
C HIS A 176 25.44 -6.22 -13.28
N ALA A 177 25.92 -6.74 -12.16
CA ALA A 177 25.41 -6.39 -10.84
C ALA A 177 25.61 -4.90 -10.51
N THR A 178 26.74 -4.32 -10.93
CA THR A 178 27.01 -2.88 -10.79
C THR A 178 26.04 -2.06 -11.63
N ASP A 179 25.77 -2.48 -12.86
CA ASP A 179 24.84 -1.79 -13.75
C ASP A 179 23.39 -1.91 -13.26
N VAL A 180 22.97 -3.08 -12.78
CA VAL A 180 21.67 -3.28 -12.11
C VAL A 180 21.57 -2.36 -10.90
N SER A 181 22.59 -2.29 -10.04
CA SER A 181 22.59 -1.41 -8.86
C SER A 181 22.36 0.07 -9.23
N LYS A 182 22.98 0.55 -10.33
CA LYS A 182 22.72 1.89 -10.87
C LYS A 182 21.27 2.03 -11.34
N LEU A 183 20.73 1.03 -12.05
CA LEU A 183 19.34 1.01 -12.52
C LEU A 183 18.35 1.10 -11.36
N LEU A 184 18.59 0.41 -10.23
CA LEU A 184 17.74 0.53 -9.04
C LEU A 184 17.68 1.96 -8.47
N GLY A 185 18.70 2.77 -8.74
CA GLY A 185 18.75 4.18 -8.36
C GLY A 185 17.91 5.11 -9.23
N ILE A 186 17.50 4.67 -10.43
CA ILE A 186 16.78 5.51 -11.40
C ILE A 186 15.43 4.94 -11.85
N LEU A 187 15.22 3.63 -11.76
CA LEU A 187 13.99 2.98 -12.23
C LEU A 187 12.82 3.32 -11.29
N PRO A 188 11.75 3.95 -11.81
CA PRO A 188 10.56 4.27 -11.02
C PRO A 188 9.87 3.00 -10.56
N TRP A 189 9.50 2.91 -9.27
CA TRP A 189 9.04 1.64 -8.71
C TRP A 189 7.63 1.21 -9.18
N ASN A 190 6.72 2.15 -9.45
CA ASN A 190 5.32 1.83 -9.77
C ASN A 190 4.86 2.32 -11.14
N GLU A 191 5.78 2.73 -12.01
CA GLU A 191 5.42 2.98 -13.40
C GLU A 191 5.31 1.65 -14.16
N ARG A 192 4.48 1.66 -15.22
CA ARG A 192 4.33 0.51 -16.10
C ARG A 192 5.61 0.28 -16.89
N LYS A 193 5.96 -1.00 -17.08
CA LYS A 193 7.02 -1.39 -18.02
C LYS A 193 6.68 -0.84 -19.41
N ARG A 194 7.70 -0.34 -20.10
CA ARG A 194 7.59 0.14 -21.49
C ARG A 194 8.30 -0.84 -22.40
N GLY A 195 7.71 -1.11 -23.57
CA GLY A 195 8.27 -2.04 -24.55
C GLY A 195 8.01 -3.51 -24.26
N LEU A 196 7.05 -3.83 -23.38
CA LEU A 196 6.58 -5.20 -23.09
C LEU A 196 5.05 -5.22 -23.17
N SER A 197 4.47 -6.37 -23.53
CA SER A 197 3.03 -6.49 -23.74
C SER A 197 2.17 -6.52 -22.47
N ASP A 198 2.74 -6.97 -21.35
CA ASP A 198 1.99 -7.25 -20.11
C ASP A 198 1.58 -6.00 -19.31
N THR A 199 2.17 -4.84 -19.61
CA THR A 199 1.96 -3.54 -18.94
C THR A 199 2.09 -3.58 -17.41
N GLU A 200 2.71 -4.63 -16.86
CA GLU A 200 2.89 -4.80 -15.41
C GLU A 200 3.79 -3.68 -14.85
N PRO A 201 3.64 -3.31 -13.58
CA PRO A 201 4.45 -2.27 -12.96
C PRO A 201 5.90 -2.73 -12.75
N ILE A 202 6.86 -1.81 -12.81
CA ILE A 202 8.30 -2.10 -12.70
C ILE A 202 8.66 -2.84 -11.41
N HIS A 203 7.92 -2.63 -10.31
CA HIS A 203 8.21 -3.36 -9.09
C HIS A 203 8.05 -4.87 -9.23
N THR A 204 7.43 -5.44 -10.27
CA THR A 204 7.38 -6.89 -10.48
C THR A 204 8.71 -7.48 -10.95
N LEU A 205 9.62 -6.66 -11.49
CA LEU A 205 10.91 -7.08 -12.05
C LEU A 205 11.91 -7.65 -11.02
N TRP A 206 11.61 -7.60 -9.72
CA TRP A 206 12.49 -8.17 -8.69
C TRP A 206 12.74 -9.67 -8.92
N ARG A 207 11.82 -10.38 -9.60
CA ARG A 207 11.90 -11.82 -9.86
C ARG A 207 13.12 -12.22 -10.70
N TYR A 208 13.59 -11.34 -11.57
CA TYR A 208 14.83 -11.55 -12.34
C TYR A 208 16.10 -11.48 -11.48
N LEU A 209 15.99 -10.98 -10.25
CA LEU A 209 17.12 -10.70 -9.36
C LEU A 209 17.07 -11.60 -8.12
N GLY A 210 17.58 -12.83 -8.25
CA GLY A 210 17.71 -13.74 -7.12
C GLY A 210 17.55 -15.21 -7.50
N GLN A 211 16.97 -15.97 -6.57
CA GLN A 211 16.63 -17.39 -6.73
C GLN A 211 15.10 -17.59 -6.79
N GLY A 212 14.34 -16.53 -7.04
CA GLY A 212 12.88 -16.59 -7.14
C GLY A 212 12.44 -17.33 -8.39
N TRP A 213 11.29 -17.99 -8.32
CA TRP A 213 10.65 -18.57 -9.50
C TRP A 213 10.11 -17.47 -10.40
N LEU A 214 10.46 -17.54 -11.68
CA LEU A 214 9.85 -16.75 -12.73
C LEU A 214 8.38 -17.14 -12.86
N SER A 215 7.54 -16.16 -13.17
CA SER A 215 6.16 -16.37 -13.59
C SER A 215 6.10 -16.57 -15.10
N SER A 216 4.96 -17.05 -15.60
CA SER A 216 4.67 -17.10 -17.05
C SER A 216 4.84 -15.72 -17.72
N THR A 217 4.55 -14.66 -16.98
CA THR A 217 4.70 -13.28 -17.46
C THR A 217 6.17 -12.93 -17.66
N ASP A 218 7.04 -13.31 -16.72
CA ASP A 218 8.48 -13.08 -16.83
C ASP A 218 9.10 -13.88 -17.99
N GLU A 219 8.58 -15.09 -18.25
CA GLU A 219 8.99 -15.90 -19.40
C GLU A 219 8.60 -15.24 -20.74
N ASN A 220 7.38 -14.70 -20.83
CA ASN A 220 6.90 -14.00 -22.02
C ASN A 220 7.72 -12.73 -22.29
N ASP A 221 8.03 -11.94 -21.26
CA ASP A 221 8.90 -10.77 -21.36
C ASP A 221 10.26 -11.12 -22.00
N MET A 222 10.88 -12.22 -21.54
CA MET A 222 12.16 -12.68 -22.10
C MET A 222 12.04 -13.08 -23.56
N LEU A 223 10.94 -13.75 -23.94
CA LEU A 223 10.68 -14.15 -25.33
C LEU A 223 10.45 -12.94 -26.24
N GLU A 224 9.75 -11.90 -25.77
CA GLU A 224 9.54 -10.65 -26.52
C GLU A 224 10.86 -9.93 -26.77
N VAL A 225 11.70 -9.78 -25.73
CA VAL A 225 13.02 -9.16 -25.86
C VAL A 225 13.94 -9.93 -26.82
N LEU A 226 13.79 -11.26 -26.90
CA LEU A 226 14.53 -12.08 -27.87
C LEU A 226 14.01 -11.89 -29.30
N ARG A 227 12.68 -11.82 -29.47
CA ARG A 227 12.05 -11.62 -30.77
C ARG A 227 12.46 -10.29 -31.41
N ASP A 228 12.57 -9.23 -30.62
CA ASP A 228 12.94 -7.89 -31.11
C ASP A 228 14.41 -7.78 -31.56
N LYS A 229 15.24 -8.78 -31.25
CA LYS A 229 16.67 -8.82 -31.60
C LYS A 229 16.99 -9.65 -32.86
N ILE A 230 15.99 -10.30 -33.45
CA ILE A 230 16.08 -11.10 -34.68
C ILE A 230 15.52 -10.29 -35.84
#